data_AF-A0A2E0W0Y5-F1
#
_entry.id   AF-A0A2E0W0Y5-F1
#
_cell.length_a   1.000
_cell.length_b   1.000
_cell.length_c   1.000
_cell.angle_alpha   90.00
_cell.angle_beta   90.00
_cell.angle_gamma   90.00
#
_symmetry.space_group_name_H-M   'P 1'
#
loop_
_entity.id
_entity.type
_entity.pdbx_description
1 polymer ?
#
loop_
_entity_poly.entity_id
_entity_poly.type
_entity_poly.pdbx_seq_one_letter_code
_entity_poly.pdbx_strand_id
1 'polypeptide(L)' 'MDVPFSHTWLPFIYLYGVGGFFFLFGMIIIKKSGAINLKKKMHKFWYNTLLYGFFYFMIMHAFLIISATYW' A
#
# COMPACT_ATOMS: atom_id res chain seq x y z
N MET A 1 -17.59 20.53 -17.97
CA MET A 1 -16.79 20.94 -16.80
C MET A 1 -16.10 19.69 -16.30
N ASP A 2 -14.79 19.61 -16.49
CA ASP A 2 -14.00 18.46 -16.03
C ASP A 2 -13.76 18.57 -14.52
N VAL A 3 -13.98 17.46 -13.81
CA VAL A 3 -13.61 17.37 -12.39
C VAL A 3 -12.08 17.33 -12.26
N PRO A 4 -11.48 18.15 -11.38
CA PRO A 4 -10.03 18.14 -11.20
C PRO A 4 -9.56 16.79 -10.64
N PHE A 5 -8.39 16.32 -11.08
CA PHE A 5 -7.82 15.02 -10.68
C PHE A 5 -7.83 14.79 -9.16
N SER A 6 -7.54 15.83 -8.38
CA SER A 6 -7.54 15.82 -6.91
C SER A 6 -8.90 15.57 -6.25
N HIS A 7 -10.01 15.67 -6.99
CA HIS A 7 -11.38 15.45 -6.48
C HIS A 7 -12.01 14.19 -7.09
N THR A 8 -11.17 13.26 -7.53
CA THR A 8 -11.58 11.95 -8.04
C THR A 8 -10.89 10.85 -7.25
N TRP A 9 -11.27 9.60 -7.50
CA TRP A 9 -10.58 8.43 -6.94
C TRP A 9 -9.26 8.10 -7.64
N LEU A 10 -8.94 8.79 -8.75
CA LEU A 10 -7.75 8.53 -9.55
C LEU A 10 -6.42 8.67 -8.78
N PRO A 11 -6.21 9.69 -7.91
CA PRO A 11 -4.98 9.79 -7.11
C PRO A 11 -4.81 8.59 -6.16
N PHE A 12 -5.90 8.16 -5.53
CA PHE A 12 -5.91 7.00 -4.63
C PHE A 12 -5.56 5.71 -5.41
N ILE A 13 -6.23 5.48 -6.53
CA ILE A 13 -5.99 4.30 -7.39
C ILE A 13 -4.57 4.34 -7.96
N TYR A 14 -4.05 5.51 -8.31
CA TYR A 14 -2.68 5.64 -8.80
C TYR A 14 -1.67 5.28 -7.72
N LEU A 15 -1.81 5.85 -6.52
CA LEU A 15 -0.88 5.61 -5.41
C LEU A 15 -0.88 4.15 -4.97
N TYR A 16 -2.05 3.58 -4.72
CA TYR A 16 -2.17 2.22 -4.17
C TYR A 16 -2.22 1.13 -5.24
N GLY A 17 -2.59 1.46 -6.48
CA GLY A 17 -2.54 0.54 -7.62
C GLY A 17 -1.15 0.49 -8.23
N VAL A 18 -0.68 1.60 -8.82
CA VAL A 18 0.65 1.65 -9.46
C VAL A 18 1.76 1.59 -8.41
N GLY A 19 1.70 2.46 -7.39
CA GLY A 19 2.70 2.44 -6.31
C GLY A 19 2.65 1.13 -5.50
N GLY A 20 1.44 0.60 -5.25
CA GLY A 20 1.26 -0.70 -4.59
C GLY A 20 1.84 -1.87 -5.40
N PHE A 21 1.69 -1.85 -6.73
CA PHE A 21 2.30 -2.84 -7.60
C PHE A 21 3.82 -2.84 -7.45
N PHE A 22 4.47 -1.67 -7.53
CA PHE A 22 5.92 -1.56 -7.31
C PHE A 22 6.35 -2.00 -5.91
N PHE A 23 5.58 -1.63 -4.88
CA PHE A 23 5.84 -2.05 -3.51
C PHE A 23 5.80 -3.56 -3.34
N LEU A 24 4.74 -4.23 -3.81
CA LEU A 24 4.59 -5.69 -3.74
C LEU A 24 5.69 -6.40 -4.55
N PHE A 25 6.05 -5.85 -5.72
CA PHE A 25 7.15 -6.39 -6.52
C PHE A 25 8.49 -6.29 -5.77
N GLY A 26 8.74 -5.16 -5.11
CA GLY A 26 9.88 -4.98 -4.21
C GLY A 26 9.89 -6.02 -3.08
N MET A 27 8.75 -6.27 -2.45
CA MET A 27 8.61 -7.30 -1.40
C MET A 27 8.95 -8.70 -1.92
N ILE A 28 8.59 -9.03 -3.16
CA ILE A 28 8.97 -10.30 -3.80
C ILE A 28 10.48 -10.35 -4.05
N ILE A 29 11.08 -9.25 -4.53
CA ILE A 29 12.52 -9.18 -4.83
C ILE A 29 13.36 -9.34 -3.56
N ILE A 30 13.03 -8.64 -2.47
CA ILE A 30 13.81 -8.76 -1.21
C ILE A 30 13.76 -10.19 -0.64
N LYS A 31 12.64 -10.90 -0.86
CA LYS A 31 12.48 -12.31 -0.50
C LYS A 31 13.31 -13.22 -1.40
N LYS A 32 13.26 -13.03 -2.72
CA LYS A 32 13.98 -13.86 -3.70
C LYS A 32 15.50 -13.65 -3.67
N SER A 33 15.95 -12.43 -3.42
CA SER A 33 17.39 -12.08 -3.35
C SER A 33 18.08 -12.59 -2.08
N GLY A 34 17.33 -13.13 -1.10
CA GLY A 34 17.88 -13.55 0.17
C GLY A 34 18.23 -12.38 1.12
N ALA A 35 17.91 -11.13 0.75
CA ALA A 35 18.10 -9.95 1.59
C ALA A 35 17.32 -10.06 2.90
N ILE A 36 16.19 -10.78 2.89
CA ILE A 36 15.40 -11.07 4.09
C ILE A 36 15.33 -12.58 4.37
N ASN A 37 15.66 -12.97 5.60
CA ASN A 37 15.57 -14.35 6.04
C ASN A 37 14.28 -14.58 6.86
N LEU A 38 13.24 -15.14 6.22
CA LEU A 38 11.96 -15.41 6.86
C LEU A 38 12.01 -16.47 7.98
N LYS A 39 13.13 -17.19 8.15
CA LYS A 39 13.34 -18.08 9.31
C LYS A 39 13.66 -17.28 10.58
N LYS A 40 14.20 -16.07 10.46
CA LYS A 40 14.45 -15.19 11.62
C LYS A 40 13.17 -14.47 12.01
N LYS A 41 12.75 -14.61 13.28
CA LYS A 41 11.52 -14.00 13.81
C LYS A 41 11.44 -12.49 13.54
N MET A 42 12.53 -11.76 13.76
CA MET A 42 12.60 -10.31 13.55
C MET A 42 12.38 -9.92 12.07
N HIS A 43 13.01 -10.63 11.14
CA HIS A 43 12.87 -10.37 9.71
C HIS A 43 11.45 -10.69 9.23
N LYS A 44 10.87 -11.81 9.70
CA LYS A 44 9.48 -12.15 9.42
C LYS A 44 8.51 -11.12 9.98
N PHE A 45 8.76 -10.59 11.19
CA PHE A 45 7.97 -9.52 11.78
C PHE A 45 7.97 -8.28 10.89
N TRP A 46 9.14 -7.75 10.52
CA TRP A 46 9.23 -6.57 9.66
C TRP A 46 8.63 -6.78 8.27
N TYR A 47 8.84 -7.95 7.66
CA TYR A 47 8.22 -8.29 6.38
C TYR A 47 6.68 -8.25 6.46
N ASN A 48 6.12 -8.86 7.50
CA ASN A 48 4.69 -8.86 7.72
C ASN A 48 4.18 -7.45 8.07
N THR A 49 4.87 -6.70 8.92
CA THR A 49 4.51 -5.33 9.28
C THR A 49 4.46 -4.40 8.06
N LEU A 50 5.39 -4.53 7.12
CA LEU A 50 5.37 -3.77 5.87
C LEU A 50 4.14 -4.09 5.01
N LEU A 51 3.81 -5.37 4.85
CA LEU A 51 2.61 -5.81 4.12
C LEU A 51 1.32 -5.35 4.82
N TYR A 52 1.19 -5.61 6.11
CA TYR A 52 0.00 -5.20 6.88
C TYR A 52 -0.13 -3.68 6.95
N GLY A 53 0.97 -2.95 7.13
CA GLY A 53 0.99 -1.49 7.12
C GLY A 53 0.48 -0.92 5.80
N PHE A 54 0.91 -1.47 4.66
CA PHE A 54 0.43 -1.04 3.36
C PHE A 54 -1.10 -1.18 3.22
N PHE A 55 -1.66 -2.35 3.56
CA PHE A 55 -3.10 -2.58 3.48
C PHE A 55 -3.88 -1.77 4.53
N TYR A 56 -3.34 -1.63 5.74
CA TYR A 56 -3.94 -0.81 6.79
C TYR A 56 -4.08 0.65 6.34
N PHE A 57 -3.01 1.25 5.81
CA PHE A 57 -3.05 2.62 5.29
C PHE A 57 -3.96 2.75 4.08
N MET A 58 -3.98 1.77 3.16
CA MET A 58 -4.90 1.76 2.02
C MET A 58 -6.36 1.82 2.47
N ILE A 59 -6.76 0.96 3.42
CA ILE A 59 -8.14 0.90 3.93
C ILE A 59 -8.49 2.16 4.72
N MET A 60 -7.61 2.60 5.63
CA MET A 60 -7.81 3.82 6.41
C MET A 60 -7.97 5.04 5.50
N HIS A 61 -7.15 5.16 4.46
CA HIS A 61 -7.22 6.28 3.53
C HIS A 61 -8.51 6.23 2.70
N ALA A 62 -8.92 5.05 2.21
CA ALA A 62 -10.22 4.89 1.54
C ALA A 62 -11.39 5.27 2.45
N PHE A 63 -11.34 4.84 3.71
CA PHE A 63 -12.33 5.20 4.72
C PHE A 63 -12.42 6.72 4.94
N LEU A 64 -11.27 7.41 5.02
CA LEU A 64 -11.24 8.87 5.15
C LEU A 64 -11.80 9.59 3.91
N ILE A 65 -11.53 9.08 2.71
CA ILE A 65 -12.10 9.64 1.46
C ILE A 65 -13.62 9.51 1.48
N ILE A 66 -14.13 8.33 1.84
CA ILE A 66 -15.58 8.09 1.94
C ILE A 66 -16.18 9.00 3.02
N SER A 67 -15.55 9.08 4.20
CA SER A 67 -16.00 9.95 5.28
C SER A 67 -16.06 11.41 4.86
N ALA A 68 -15.08 11.91 4.09
CA ALA A 68 -15.08 13.30 3.63
C ALA A 68 -16.06 13.56 2.48
N THR A 69 -16.48 12.53 1.74
CA THR A 69 -17.37 12.67 0.58
C THR A 69 -18.84 12.54 0.96
N TYR A 70 -19.15 11.72 1.96
CA TYR A 70 -20.52 11.35 2.32
C TYR A 70 -20.98 11.86 3.69
N TRP A 71 -20.11 12.50 4.46
CA TRP A 71 -20.40 13.08 5.77
C TRP A 71 -19.82 14.49 5.85
#